data_AF-A0A3M4L599-F1
#
_entry.id   AF-A0A3M4L599-F1
#
_cell.length_a   1.000
_cell.length_b   1.000
_cell.length_c   1.000
_cell.angle_alpha   90.00
_cell.angle_beta   90.00
_cell.angle_gamma   90.00
#
_symmetry.space_group_name_H-M   'P 1'
#
loop_
_entity.id
_entity.type
_entity.pdbx_description
1 polymer ?
#
loop_
_entity_poly.entity_id
_entity_poly.type
_entity_poly.pdbx_seq_one_letter_code
_entity_poly.pdbx_strand_id
1 'polypeptide(L)' 'MTDPVDKATSTAPATLGEGCLSRYDPAALTPENGADFDGAAALWRELQQSEEAKEGGGGWRSGH' A
#
# COMPACT_ATOMS: atom_id res chain seq x y z
N MET A 1 23.35 -4.42 18.07
CA MET A 1 22.51 -3.42 17.39
C MET A 1 23.08 -3.31 15.98
N THR A 2 22.37 -3.80 14.98
CA THR A 2 22.82 -3.84 13.57
C THR A 2 22.93 -2.41 13.00
N ASP A 3 23.84 -2.21 12.05
CA ASP A 3 24.10 -0.93 11.39
C ASP A 3 22.82 -0.36 10.71
N PRO A 4 22.46 0.92 10.90
CA PRO A 4 21.32 1.55 10.23
C PRO A 4 21.37 1.48 8.70
N VAL A 5 22.55 1.37 8.09
CA VAL A 5 22.71 1.23 6.64
C VAL A 5 22.23 -0.15 6.16
N ASP A 6 22.43 -1.20 6.96
CA ASP A 6 21.94 -2.56 6.65
C ASP A 6 20.41 -2.63 6.67
N LYS A 7 19.75 -1.68 7.35
CA LYS A 7 18.28 -1.53 7.36
C LYS A 7 17.73 -0.68 6.21
N ALA A 8 18.60 -0.01 5.44
CA ALA A 8 18.23 1.04 4.49
C ALA A 8 18.49 0.68 3.02
N THR A 9 18.91 -0.54 2.71
CA THR A 9 19.11 -0.99 1.33
C THR A 9 17.96 -1.87 0.88
N SER A 10 16.86 -1.24 0.48
CA SER A 10 15.84 -1.91 -0.33
C SER A 10 16.47 -2.24 -1.68
N THR A 11 16.64 -3.52 -1.98
CA THR A 11 17.12 -3.97 -3.29
C THR A 11 15.92 -4.12 -4.22
N ALA A 12 16.00 -3.47 -5.38
CA ALA A 12 14.94 -3.56 -6.36
C ALA A 12 14.80 -5.01 -6.88
N PRO A 13 13.57 -5.53 -7.06
CA PRO A 13 13.33 -6.82 -7.69
C PRO A 13 13.92 -6.90 -9.10
N ALA A 14 14.11 -8.12 -9.60
CA ALA A 14 14.55 -8.35 -10.97
C ALA A 14 13.60 -7.67 -11.98
N THR A 15 14.14 -7.23 -13.13
CA THR A 15 13.36 -6.64 -14.21
C THR A 15 13.39 -7.51 -15.47
N LEU A 16 12.32 -7.44 -16.26
CA LEU A 16 12.14 -8.08 -17.56
C LEU A 16 12.04 -7.01 -18.64
N GLY A 17 12.55 -7.29 -19.84
CA GLY A 17 12.56 -6.34 -20.95
C GLY A 17 13.73 -5.35 -20.89
N GLU A 18 13.94 -4.62 -21.97
CA GLU A 18 15.12 -3.75 -22.16
C GLU A 18 14.75 -2.30 -22.45
N GLY A 19 15.68 -1.39 -22.13
CA GLY A 19 15.48 0.05 -22.31
C GLY A 19 14.20 0.55 -21.65
N CYS A 20 13.41 1.33 -22.40
CA CYS A 20 12.18 1.94 -21.91
C CYS A 20 11.03 0.95 -21.64
N LEU A 21 11.17 -0.32 -22.05
CA LEU A 21 10.15 -1.36 -21.81
C LEU A 21 10.46 -2.21 -20.57
N SER A 22 11.54 -1.90 -19.83
CA SER A 22 11.89 -2.64 -18.63
C SER A 22 10.80 -2.52 -17.54
N ARG A 23 10.41 -3.64 -16.95
CA ARG A 23 9.40 -3.74 -15.88
C ARG A 23 9.83 -4.74 -14.81
N TYR A 24 9.42 -4.58 -13.56
CA TYR A 24 9.70 -5.58 -12.53
C TYR A 24 9.07 -6.94 -12.89
N ASP A 25 9.81 -8.02 -12.63
CA ASP A 25 9.35 -9.39 -12.75
C ASP A 25 8.31 -9.68 -11.66
N PRO A 26 7.03 -9.92 -12.01
CA PRO A 26 6.00 -10.24 -11.02
C PRO A 26 6.34 -11.48 -10.21
N ALA A 27 7.08 -12.44 -10.76
CA ALA A 27 7.50 -13.65 -10.04
C ALA A 27 8.61 -13.38 -9.01
N ALA A 28 9.30 -12.25 -9.11
CA ALA A 28 10.32 -11.82 -8.16
C ALA A 28 9.77 -10.89 -7.06
N LEU A 29 8.49 -10.52 -7.11
CA LEU A 29 7.85 -9.71 -6.08
C LEU A 29 7.49 -10.57 -4.87
N THR A 30 8.08 -10.24 -3.72
CA THR A 30 7.79 -10.87 -2.42
C THR A 30 6.92 -9.97 -1.56
N PRO A 31 6.34 -10.47 -0.45
CA PRO A 31 5.58 -9.63 0.49
C PRO A 31 6.39 -8.45 1.06
N GLU A 32 7.71 -8.61 1.20
CA GLU A 32 8.62 -7.56 1.68
C GLU A 32 8.75 -6.40 0.69
N ASN A 33 8.46 -6.64 -0.60
CA ASN A 33 8.38 -5.58 -1.61
C ASN A 33 7.08 -4.77 -1.52
N GLY A 34 6.17 -5.09 -0.59
CA GLY A 34 4.86 -4.43 -0.48
C GLY A 34 3.90 -4.81 -1.60
N ALA A 35 4.12 -5.97 -2.24
CA ALA A 35 3.24 -6.49 -3.29
C ALA A 35 2.06 -7.33 -2.74
N ASP A 36 1.99 -7.51 -1.42
CA ASP A 36 0.81 -8.04 -0.75
C ASP A 36 -0.18 -6.91 -0.46
N PHE A 37 -1.38 -7.03 -1.01
CA PHE A 37 -2.42 -6.01 -0.93
C PHE A 37 -3.53 -6.35 0.09
N ASP A 38 -3.44 -7.49 0.79
CA ASP A 38 -4.49 -7.93 1.71
C ASP A 38 -4.69 -6.95 2.87
N GLY A 39 -3.59 -6.40 3.40
CA GLY A 39 -3.62 -5.34 4.42
C GLY A 39 -4.24 -4.04 3.92
N ALA A 40 -3.98 -3.66 2.66
CA ALA A 40 -4.58 -2.48 2.03
C ALA A 40 -6.09 -2.65 1.83
N ALA A 41 -6.52 -3.85 1.41
CA ALA A 41 -7.94 -4.17 1.25
C ALA A 41 -8.70 -4.21 2.60
N ALA A 42 -8.06 -4.67 3.66
CA ALA A 42 -8.61 -4.60 5.01
C ALA A 42 -8.78 -3.15 5.48
N LEU A 43 -7.72 -2.34 5.33
CA LEU A 43 -7.75 -0.92 5.69
C LEU A 43 -8.82 -0.14 4.91
N TRP A 44 -8.95 -0.39 3.61
CA TRP A 44 -9.98 0.26 2.80
C TRP A 44 -11.40 -0.01 3.33
N ARG A 45 -11.71 -1.27 3.70
CA ARG A 45 -13.01 -1.60 4.28
C ARG A 45 -13.27 -0.89 5.61
N GLU A 46 -12.25 -0.77 6.46
CA GLU A 46 -12.35 -0.03 7.73
C GLU A 46 -12.65 1.46 7.47
N LEU A 47 -11.94 2.07 6.52
CA LEU A 47 -12.16 3.46 6.14
C LEU A 47 -13.59 3.69 5.65
N GLN A 48 -14.10 2.86 4.74
CA GLN A 48 -15.48 3.00 4.26
C GLN A 48 -16.51 2.85 5.38
N GLN A 49 -16.33 1.89 6.30
CA GLN A 49 -17.22 1.74 7.46
C GLN A 49 -17.17 2.95 8.39
N SER A 50 -15.99 3.57 8.55
CA SER A 50 -15.82 4.78 9.35
C SER A 50 -16.51 6.00 8.73
N GLU A 51 -16.49 6.12 7.40
CA GLU A 51 -17.21 7.16 6.65
C GLU A 51 -18.72 6.98 6.77
N GLU A 52 -19.23 5.76 6.56
CA GLU A 52 -20.65 5.44 6.71
C GLU A 52 -21.14 5.68 8.15
N ALA A 53 -20.33 5.31 9.16
CA ALA A 53 -20.64 5.58 10.57
C ALA A 53 -20.66 7.09 10.89
N LYS A 54 -19.79 7.87 10.24
CA LYS A 54 -19.75 9.33 10.36
C LYS A 54 -20.97 9.99 9.73
N GLU A 55 -21.45 9.46 8.60
CA GLU A 55 -22.67 9.90 7.93
C GLU A 55 -23.95 9.48 8.68
N GLY A 56 -23.94 8.32 9.34
CA GLY A 56 -25.08 7.78 10.10
C GLY A 56 -25.21 8.28 11.55
N GLY A 57 -24.13 8.78 12.18
CA GLY A 57 -24.10 9.16 13.60
C GLY A 57 -24.08 10.66 13.91
N GLY A 58 -23.84 11.51 12.92
CA GLY A 58 -23.69 12.95 13.11
C GLY A 58 -24.46 13.71 12.05
N GLY A 59 -25.71 14.07 12.37
CA GLY A 59 -26.47 15.03 11.58
C GLY A 59 -25.65 16.29 11.36
N TRP A 60 -25.18 16.50 10.13
CA TRP A 60 -24.85 17.83 9.66
C TRP A 60 -26.16 18.62 9.57
N ARG A 61 -26.49 19.25 10.69
CA ARG A 61 -27.51 20.30 10.76
C ARG A 61 -27.05 21.45 9.86
N SER A 62 -27.79 21.63 8.76
CA SER A 62 -28.38 22.90 8.34
C SER A 62 -27.52 24.16 8.41
N GLY A 63 -27.12 24.68 7.24
CA GLY A 63 -27.01 26.12 6.99
C GLY A 63 -25.64 26.60 6.47
N HIS A 64 -25.50 26.73 5.14
CA HIS A 64 -25.63 27.99 4.42
C HIS A 64 -25.84 27.71 2.93
#